data_AF-A0A6M1SXQ3-F1
#
_entry.id   AF-A0A6M1SXQ3-F1
#
_cell.length_a   1.000
_cell.length_b   1.000
_cell.length_c   1.000
_cell.angle_alpha   90.00
_cell.angle_beta   90.00
_cell.angle_gamma   90.00
#
_symmetry.space_group_name_H-M   'P 1'
#
loop_
_entity.id
_entity.type
_entity.pdbx_description
1 polymer ?
#
loop_
_entity_poly.entity_id
_entity_poly.type
_entity_poly.pdbx_seq_one_letter_code
_entity_poly.pdbx_strand_id
1 'polypeptide(L)'
;MNSLYSKIKQEKLIVAIALTVWLFLVLTTISKSYAYFIRNNEVPDLNFLVVRALFIWGVIALFTPVWIKLARKLFQHDSTVLTFGIHIIMSILIVPVYSVTYRLLMLVLWYDNSWNLESMMASIPTVMVSYGIVGPLSYWLTIGSYYLKKYYDQYKERQLRNMEMQAELASIRLHVLKVQLHPHFLFNTLHNINSLIYEAPEIARRLLNLLKRFLQISIKRVNKQLVPLMDELEFTGTYLAIEKTRFSDRLTINTDIEEDTINALVPSFLLQPLVENAVKHGISKKMQPGILRITSKKSGEYLNLSVEDNGPGINGTSNGSGIGLENIRQRLNQLFTENSFELLRSELGGLKVEIRIPFTTKKQTAVANHG
;
A
#
# COMPACT_ATOMS: atom_id res chain seq x y z
N MET A 1 -3.35 16.45 -21.58
CA MET A 1 -2.61 16.59 -22.86
C MET A 1 -1.24 15.93 -22.87
N ASN A 2 -0.39 16.06 -21.84
CA ASN A 2 0.97 15.49 -21.84
C ASN A 2 1.07 13.95 -21.99
N SER A 3 0.10 13.18 -21.47
CA SER A 3 0.14 11.71 -21.57
C SER A 3 -0.25 11.20 -22.97
N LEU A 4 -1.18 11.87 -23.66
CA LEU A 4 -1.60 11.49 -25.00
C LEU A 4 -0.50 11.80 -26.02
N TYR A 5 0.16 12.95 -25.85
CA TYR A 5 1.27 13.38 -26.70
C TYR A 5 2.51 12.47 -26.53
N SER A 6 2.82 12.02 -25.30
CA SER A 6 3.93 11.08 -25.08
C SER A 6 3.64 9.70 -25.66
N LYS A 7 2.39 9.23 -25.60
CA LYS A 7 1.97 7.94 -26.15
C LYS A 7 2.07 7.93 -27.69
N ILE A 8 1.59 8.99 -28.35
CA ILE A 8 1.71 9.15 -29.81
C ILE A 8 3.18 9.23 -30.25
N LYS A 9 4.03 9.93 -29.49
CA LYS A 9 5.47 10.03 -29.80
C LYS A 9 6.18 8.68 -29.64
N GLN A 10 5.82 7.89 -28.62
CA GLN A 10 6.35 6.53 -28.45
C GLN A 10 5.92 5.58 -29.56
N GLU A 11 4.65 5.63 -29.99
CA GLU A 11 4.17 4.79 -31.08
C GLU A 11 4.87 5.12 -32.41
N LYS A 12 5.03 6.41 -32.74
CA LYS A 12 5.78 6.84 -33.93
C LYS A 12 7.25 6.41 -33.88
N LEU A 13 7.88 6.48 -32.70
CA LEU A 13 9.27 6.03 -32.52
C LEU A 13 9.40 4.52 -32.73
N ILE A 14 8.47 3.72 -32.20
CA ILE A 14 8.47 2.26 -32.37
C ILE A 14 8.31 1.88 -33.85
N VAL A 15 7.39 2.53 -34.56
CA VAL A 15 7.19 2.30 -36.01
C VAL A 15 8.44 2.70 -36.80
N ALA A 16 9.07 3.84 -36.48
CA ALA A 16 10.30 4.28 -37.13
C ALA A 16 11.48 3.31 -36.89
N ILE A 17 11.63 2.80 -35.67
CA ILE A 17 12.65 1.78 -35.34
C ILE A 17 12.38 0.50 -36.13
N ALA A 18 11.13 0.01 -36.15
CA ALA A 18 10.76 -1.18 -36.89
C ALA A 18 11.08 -1.03 -38.39
N LEU A 19 10.66 0.08 -39.01
CA LEU A 19 10.95 0.36 -40.43
C LEU A 19 12.45 0.42 -40.71
N THR A 20 13.24 1.03 -39.81
CA THR A 20 14.71 1.07 -39.93
C THR A 20 15.32 -0.33 -39.90
N VAL A 21 14.86 -1.19 -38.98
CA VAL A 21 15.32 -2.59 -38.88
C VAL A 21 14.97 -3.36 -40.15
N TRP A 22 13.74 -3.23 -40.66
CA TRP A 22 13.32 -3.89 -41.90
C TRP A 22 14.13 -3.42 -43.10
N LEU A 23 14.36 -2.11 -43.23
CA LEU A 23 15.17 -1.55 -44.30
C LEU A 23 16.62 -2.09 -44.25
N PHE A 24 17.21 -2.17 -43.06
CA PHE A 24 18.54 -2.74 -42.86
C PHE A 24 18.61 -4.22 -43.29
N LEU A 25 17.60 -5.02 -42.94
CA LEU A 25 17.52 -6.43 -43.34
C LEU A 25 17.39 -6.62 -44.86
N VAL A 26 16.58 -5.79 -45.51
CA VAL A 26 16.46 -5.76 -46.98
C VAL A 26 17.81 -5.40 -47.63
N LEU A 27 18.43 -4.30 -47.19
CA LEU A 27 19.71 -3.84 -47.75
C LEU A 27 20.83 -4.88 -47.57
N THR A 28 20.95 -5.48 -46.39
CA THR A 28 21.95 -6.53 -46.14
C THR A 28 21.73 -7.77 -47.01
N THR A 29 20.48 -8.11 -47.32
CA THR A 29 20.14 -9.23 -48.20
C THR A 29 20.52 -8.93 -49.66
N ILE A 30 20.25 -7.71 -50.12
CA ILE A 30 20.67 -7.24 -51.45
C ILE A 30 22.19 -7.27 -51.56
N SER A 31 22.91 -6.68 -50.60
CA SER A 31 24.38 -6.63 -50.61
C SER A 31 25.02 -8.02 -50.62
N LYS A 32 24.51 -8.97 -49.81
CA LYS A 32 24.99 -10.36 -49.82
C LYS A 32 24.75 -11.05 -51.15
N SER A 33 23.57 -10.86 -51.73
CA SER A 33 23.22 -11.48 -53.01
C SER A 33 24.06 -10.89 -54.15
N TYR A 34 24.25 -9.57 -54.15
CA TYR A 34 25.11 -8.87 -55.12
C TYR A 34 26.55 -9.38 -55.08
N ALA A 35 27.13 -9.51 -53.87
CA ALA A 35 28.48 -10.05 -53.69
C ALA A 35 28.60 -11.51 -54.17
N TYR A 36 27.55 -12.32 -53.99
CA TYR A 36 27.52 -13.71 -54.48
C TYR A 36 27.60 -13.78 -56.02
N PHE A 37 26.79 -12.98 -56.74
CA PHE A 37 26.82 -12.95 -58.21
C PHE A 37 28.17 -12.51 -58.76
N ILE A 38 28.75 -11.43 -58.20
CA ILE A 38 30.09 -10.96 -58.59
C ILE A 38 31.15 -12.04 -58.37
N ARG A 39 31.12 -12.73 -57.24
CA ARG A 39 32.07 -13.81 -56.93
C ARG A 39 32.01 -14.95 -57.95
N ASN A 40 30.86 -15.18 -58.58
CA ASN A 40 30.66 -16.22 -59.59
C ASN A 40 30.82 -15.70 -61.03
N ASN A 41 31.36 -14.49 -61.22
CA ASN A 41 31.52 -13.83 -62.53
C ASN A 41 30.20 -13.61 -63.30
N GLU A 42 29.08 -13.46 -62.59
CA GLU A 42 27.78 -13.14 -63.18
C GLU A 42 27.43 -11.67 -62.95
N VAL A 43 26.73 -11.04 -63.91
CA VAL A 43 26.22 -9.67 -63.75
C VAL A 43 24.88 -9.73 -63.00
N PRO A 44 24.79 -9.22 -61.75
CA PRO A 44 23.54 -9.27 -60.99
C PRO A 44 22.48 -8.32 -61.58
N ASP A 45 21.28 -8.84 -61.81
CA ASP A 45 20.10 -8.00 -62.05
C ASP A 45 19.65 -7.35 -60.73
N LEU A 46 19.88 -6.05 -60.60
CA LEU A 46 19.55 -5.29 -59.39
C LEU A 46 18.03 -5.27 -59.12
N ASN A 47 17.19 -5.25 -60.17
CA ASN A 47 15.74 -5.27 -60.00
C ASN A 47 15.29 -6.60 -59.38
N PHE A 48 15.81 -7.71 -59.89
CA PHE A 48 15.58 -9.04 -59.31
C PHE A 48 16.02 -9.11 -57.85
N LEU A 49 17.21 -8.59 -57.50
CA LEU A 49 17.72 -8.61 -56.13
C LEU A 49 16.86 -7.80 -55.16
N VAL A 50 16.45 -6.59 -55.57
CA VAL A 50 15.60 -5.71 -54.75
C VAL A 50 14.24 -6.36 -54.52
N VAL A 51 13.60 -6.82 -55.59
CA VAL A 51 12.28 -7.47 -55.53
C VAL A 51 12.35 -8.71 -54.63
N ARG A 52 13.35 -9.58 -54.82
CA ARG A 52 13.57 -10.76 -53.99
C ARG A 52 13.74 -10.41 -52.50
N ALA A 53 14.54 -9.40 -52.18
CA ALA A 53 14.78 -8.99 -50.79
C ALA A 53 13.53 -8.39 -50.13
N LEU A 54 12.79 -7.55 -50.85
CA LEU A 54 11.52 -7.00 -50.37
C LEU A 54 10.49 -8.10 -50.11
N PHE A 55 10.44 -9.16 -50.93
CA PHE A 55 9.52 -10.26 -50.70
C PHE A 55 9.92 -11.15 -49.52
N ILE A 56 11.20 -11.50 -49.38
CA ILE A 56 11.70 -12.29 -48.26
C ILE A 56 11.24 -11.68 -46.92
N TRP A 57 11.48 -10.38 -46.77
CA TRP A 57 11.18 -9.68 -45.53
C TRP A 57 9.73 -9.21 -45.45
N GLY A 58 9.12 -8.87 -46.58
CA GLY A 58 7.72 -8.46 -46.68
C GLY A 58 6.75 -9.57 -46.25
N VAL A 59 7.04 -10.83 -46.58
CA VAL A 59 6.25 -11.98 -46.12
C VAL A 59 6.30 -12.10 -44.58
N ILE A 60 7.50 -11.98 -43.98
CA ILE A 60 7.66 -12.03 -42.52
C ILE A 60 6.93 -10.85 -41.85
N ALA A 61 7.02 -9.65 -42.44
CA ALA A 61 6.29 -8.48 -41.96
C ALA A 61 4.76 -8.68 -42.02
N LEU A 62 4.23 -9.30 -43.08
CA LEU A 62 2.81 -9.61 -43.23
C LEU A 62 2.29 -10.59 -42.16
N PHE A 63 3.11 -11.56 -41.76
CA PHE A 63 2.74 -12.53 -40.72
C PHE A 63 2.87 -11.99 -39.29
N THR A 64 3.63 -10.91 -39.08
CA THR A 64 3.90 -10.32 -37.75
C THR A 64 2.62 -9.98 -36.97
N PRO A 65 1.59 -9.33 -37.53
CA PRO A 65 0.33 -9.05 -36.82
C PRO A 65 -0.40 -10.33 -36.37
N VAL A 66 -0.34 -11.40 -37.17
CA VAL A 66 -0.95 -12.70 -36.84
C VAL A 66 -0.23 -13.32 -35.65
N TRP A 67 1.11 -13.28 -35.64
CA TRP A 67 1.91 -13.78 -34.51
C TRP A 67 1.63 -13.02 -33.23
N ILE A 68 1.54 -11.69 -33.30
CA ILE A 68 1.20 -10.85 -32.14
C ILE A 68 -0.22 -11.15 -31.64
N LYS A 69 -1.19 -11.35 -32.55
CA LYS A 69 -2.57 -11.72 -32.17
C LYS A 69 -2.60 -13.07 -31.45
N LEU A 70 -1.84 -14.06 -31.95
CA LEU A 70 -1.68 -15.36 -31.30
C LEU A 70 -1.03 -15.21 -29.91
N ALA A 71 0.10 -14.51 -29.82
CA ALA A 71 0.83 -14.29 -28.57
C ALA A 71 -0.03 -13.58 -27.52
N ARG A 72 -0.87 -12.62 -27.95
CA ARG A 72 -1.84 -11.96 -27.08
C ARG A 72 -2.87 -12.92 -26.52
N LYS A 73 -3.40 -13.82 -27.35
CA LYS A 73 -4.37 -14.84 -26.92
C LYS A 73 -3.73 -15.83 -25.96
N LEU A 74 -2.52 -16.30 -26.25
CA LEU A 74 -1.81 -17.27 -25.41
C LEU A 74 -1.32 -16.66 -24.08
N PHE A 75 -0.98 -15.36 -24.06
CA PHE A 75 -0.60 -14.68 -22.82
C PHE A 75 -1.70 -14.69 -21.75
N GLN A 76 -2.96 -14.82 -22.15
CA GLN A 76 -4.09 -14.87 -21.23
C GLN A 76 -4.26 -16.25 -20.58
N HIS A 77 -3.49 -17.26 -21.02
CA HIS A 77 -3.58 -18.61 -20.51
C HIS A 77 -2.62 -18.81 -19.33
N ASP A 78 -3.09 -19.47 -18.27
CA ASP A 78 -2.30 -19.65 -17.04
C ASP A 78 -1.12 -20.64 -17.18
N SER A 79 -1.11 -21.49 -18.22
CA SER A 79 -0.09 -22.51 -18.41
C SER A 79 1.04 -22.00 -19.31
N THR A 80 2.19 -21.74 -18.70
CA THR A 80 3.42 -21.35 -19.39
C THR A 80 3.97 -22.47 -20.28
N VAL A 81 3.85 -23.73 -19.83
CA VAL A 81 4.31 -24.91 -20.57
C VAL A 81 3.53 -25.10 -21.86
N LEU A 82 2.19 -25.02 -21.79
CA LEU A 82 1.34 -25.14 -22.97
C LEU A 82 1.60 -24.00 -23.97
N THR A 83 1.71 -22.77 -23.46
CA THR A 83 2.02 -21.60 -24.28
C THR A 83 3.35 -21.74 -25.00
N PHE A 84 4.40 -22.16 -24.30
CA PHE A 84 5.71 -22.40 -24.89
C PHE A 84 5.70 -23.52 -25.93
N GLY A 85 5.00 -24.63 -25.65
CA GLY A 85 4.81 -25.73 -26.60
C GLY A 85 4.13 -25.29 -27.89
N ILE A 86 3.09 -24.46 -27.80
CA ILE A 86 2.41 -23.89 -28.97
C ILE A 86 3.36 -22.99 -29.78
N HIS A 87 4.19 -22.17 -29.12
CA HIS A 87 5.16 -21.34 -29.84
C HIS A 87 6.23 -22.17 -30.55
N ILE A 88 6.69 -23.28 -29.96
CA ILE A 88 7.60 -24.23 -30.64
C ILE A 88 6.95 -24.78 -31.91
N ILE A 89 5.72 -25.32 -31.81
CA ILE A 89 5.01 -25.89 -32.96
C ILE A 89 4.84 -24.84 -34.05
N MET A 90 4.41 -23.63 -33.69
CA MET A 90 4.26 -22.53 -34.64
C MET A 90 5.59 -22.11 -35.29
N SER A 91 6.68 -22.13 -34.53
CA SER A 91 8.01 -21.82 -35.05
C SER A 91 8.53 -22.87 -36.03
N ILE A 92 8.04 -24.11 -35.97
CA ILE A 92 8.38 -25.16 -36.94
C ILE A 92 7.48 -25.02 -38.18
N LEU A 93 6.17 -24.80 -37.98
CA LEU A 93 5.19 -24.66 -39.07
C LEU A 93 5.43 -23.44 -39.97
N ILE A 94 6.10 -22.41 -39.47
CA ILE A 94 6.44 -21.23 -40.28
C ILE A 94 7.33 -21.57 -41.48
N VAL A 95 8.21 -22.56 -41.36
CA VAL A 95 9.22 -22.90 -42.38
C VAL A 95 8.58 -23.42 -43.67
N PRO A 96 7.73 -24.46 -43.64
CA PRO A 96 7.04 -24.92 -44.86
C PRO A 96 6.07 -23.88 -45.41
N VAL A 97 5.32 -23.17 -44.55
CA VAL A 97 4.37 -22.12 -44.98
C VAL A 97 5.11 -20.99 -45.71
N TYR A 98 6.21 -20.52 -45.14
CA TYR A 98 7.06 -19.51 -45.77
C TYR A 98 7.67 -20.03 -47.09
N SER A 99 8.15 -21.27 -47.12
CA SER A 99 8.80 -21.84 -48.30
C SER A 99 7.83 -21.99 -49.48
N VAL A 100 6.61 -22.45 -49.23
CA VAL A 100 5.56 -22.57 -50.25
C VAL A 100 5.09 -21.18 -50.71
N THR A 101 4.82 -20.26 -49.78
CA THR A 101 4.38 -18.90 -50.15
C THR A 101 5.43 -18.15 -50.95
N TYR A 102 6.70 -18.23 -50.56
CA TYR A 102 7.82 -17.65 -51.30
C TYR A 102 7.90 -18.24 -52.73
N ARG A 103 7.74 -19.56 -52.89
CA ARG A 103 7.84 -20.21 -54.20
C ARG A 103 6.66 -19.90 -55.12
N LEU A 104 5.43 -19.95 -54.61
CA LEU A 104 4.24 -19.54 -55.36
C LEU A 104 4.37 -18.10 -55.87
N LEU A 105 4.96 -17.23 -55.05
CA LEU A 105 5.12 -15.83 -55.39
C LEU A 105 6.20 -15.60 -56.47
N MET A 106 7.33 -16.31 -56.38
CA MET A 106 8.35 -16.28 -57.44
C MET A 106 7.80 -16.81 -58.78
N LEU A 107 6.94 -17.83 -58.75
CA LEU A 107 6.29 -18.36 -59.94
C LEU A 107 5.41 -17.31 -60.64
N VAL A 108 4.66 -16.51 -59.86
CA VAL A 108 3.77 -15.47 -60.42
C VAL A 108 4.56 -14.29 -60.99
N LEU A 109 5.65 -13.89 -60.36
CA LEU A 109 6.40 -12.68 -60.72
C LEU A 109 7.50 -12.91 -61.76
N TRP A 110 8.01 -14.14 -61.88
CA TRP A 110 9.12 -14.50 -62.75
C TRP A 110 8.79 -15.77 -63.54
N TYR A 111 7.56 -15.83 -64.06
CA TYR A 111 7.11 -16.92 -64.92
C TYR A 111 7.88 -16.91 -66.24
N ASP A 112 8.85 -17.82 -66.37
CA ASP A 112 9.50 -18.19 -67.62
C ASP A 112 9.30 -19.70 -67.86
N ASN A 113 9.40 -20.16 -69.12
CA ASN A 113 9.22 -21.55 -69.54
C ASN A 113 10.17 -22.55 -68.83
N SER A 114 11.18 -22.07 -68.09
CA SER A 114 12.09 -22.83 -67.25
C SER A 114 11.56 -23.16 -65.84
N TRP A 115 10.49 -22.50 -65.39
CA TRP A 115 9.92 -22.65 -64.04
C TRP A 115 8.51 -23.29 -64.09
N ASN A 116 8.47 -24.62 -64.11
CA ASN A 116 7.23 -25.40 -64.07
C ASN A 116 6.93 -25.92 -62.64
N LEU A 117 5.77 -26.56 -62.46
CA LEU A 117 5.35 -27.08 -61.15
C LEU A 117 6.35 -28.11 -60.58
N GLU A 118 7.00 -28.88 -61.43
CA GLU A 118 7.98 -29.90 -61.04
C GLU A 118 9.26 -29.27 -60.49
N SER A 119 9.83 -28.28 -61.19
CA SER A 119 11.01 -27.54 -60.71
C SER A 119 10.69 -26.71 -59.46
N MET A 120 9.46 -26.22 -59.32
CA MET A 120 8.98 -25.61 -58.08
C MET A 120 9.06 -26.59 -56.91
N MET A 121 8.43 -27.76 -57.02
CA MET A 121 8.37 -28.75 -55.95
C MET A 121 9.77 -29.26 -55.56
N ALA A 122 10.63 -29.51 -56.56
CA ALA A 122 12.01 -29.94 -56.34
C ALA A 122 12.86 -28.91 -55.57
N SER A 123 12.50 -27.63 -55.65
CA SER A 123 13.26 -26.52 -55.06
C SER A 123 12.80 -26.10 -53.65
N ILE A 124 11.69 -26.67 -53.14
CA ILE A 124 11.15 -26.40 -51.80
C ILE A 124 12.14 -26.80 -50.69
N PRO A 125 12.74 -28.00 -50.69
CA PRO A 125 13.69 -28.40 -49.63
C PRO A 125 14.86 -27.43 -49.49
N THR A 126 15.40 -26.93 -50.61
CA THR A 126 16.50 -25.96 -50.61
C THR A 126 16.10 -24.62 -49.96
N VAL A 127 14.85 -24.17 -50.18
CA VAL A 127 14.32 -22.97 -49.48
C VAL A 127 14.12 -23.24 -48.01
N MET A 128 13.57 -24.41 -47.65
CA MET A 128 13.38 -24.80 -46.26
C MET A 128 14.71 -24.81 -45.50
N VAL A 129 15.79 -25.31 -46.10
CA VAL A 129 17.13 -25.27 -45.49
C VAL A 129 17.66 -23.84 -45.41
N SER A 130 17.53 -23.06 -46.49
CA SER A 130 18.06 -21.69 -46.56
C SER A 130 17.38 -20.72 -45.59
N TYR A 131 16.10 -20.91 -45.30
CA TYR A 131 15.30 -20.04 -44.44
C TYR A 131 14.83 -20.71 -43.14
N GLY A 132 15.22 -21.96 -42.91
CA GLY A 132 14.82 -22.76 -41.74
C GLY A 132 15.31 -22.20 -40.41
N ILE A 133 16.29 -21.29 -40.43
CA ILE A 133 16.76 -20.55 -39.26
C ILE A 133 16.13 -19.15 -39.20
N VAL A 134 16.08 -18.45 -40.33
CA VAL A 134 15.66 -17.02 -40.37
C VAL A 134 14.20 -16.84 -39.96
N GLY A 135 13.31 -17.71 -40.44
CA GLY A 135 11.88 -17.64 -40.10
C GLY A 135 11.64 -17.84 -38.60
N PRO A 136 12.07 -18.97 -38.01
CA PRO A 136 11.90 -19.23 -36.57
C PRO A 136 12.58 -18.18 -35.69
N LEU A 137 13.79 -17.71 -36.03
CA LEU A 137 14.45 -16.64 -35.28
C LEU A 137 13.63 -15.34 -35.32
N SER A 138 13.15 -14.93 -36.49
CA SER A 138 12.33 -13.72 -36.63
C SER A 138 11.03 -13.82 -35.82
N TYR A 139 10.41 -15.00 -35.82
CA TYR A 139 9.25 -15.30 -34.99
C TYR A 139 9.56 -15.18 -33.50
N TRP A 140 10.59 -15.87 -33.01
CA TRP A 140 10.96 -15.85 -31.58
C TRP A 140 11.38 -14.46 -31.11
N LEU A 141 12.08 -13.68 -31.93
CA LEU A 141 12.41 -12.28 -31.62
C LEU A 141 11.14 -11.43 -31.49
N THR A 142 10.19 -11.59 -32.41
CA THR A 142 8.91 -10.87 -32.38
C THR A 142 8.12 -11.21 -31.12
N ILE A 143 7.92 -12.50 -30.85
CA ILE A 143 7.17 -12.97 -29.69
C ILE A 143 7.88 -12.59 -28.37
N GLY A 144 9.20 -12.76 -28.31
CA GLY A 144 10.01 -12.37 -27.16
C GLY A 144 9.90 -10.87 -26.87
N SER A 145 9.98 -10.02 -27.89
CA SER A 145 9.81 -8.57 -27.73
C SER A 145 8.41 -8.19 -27.22
N TYR A 146 7.37 -8.87 -27.71
CA TYR A 146 6.00 -8.67 -27.26
C TYR A 146 5.83 -9.05 -25.79
N TYR A 147 6.30 -10.23 -25.38
CA TYR A 147 6.21 -10.67 -23.99
C TYR A 147 7.05 -9.80 -23.06
N LEU A 148 8.27 -9.43 -23.46
CA LEU A 148 9.12 -8.54 -22.67
C LEU A 148 8.42 -7.21 -22.39
N LYS A 149 7.84 -6.58 -23.43
CA LYS A 149 7.06 -5.34 -23.25
C LYS A 149 5.88 -5.57 -22.32
N LYS A 150 5.12 -6.65 -22.52
CA LYS A 150 3.92 -6.93 -21.74
C LYS A 150 4.23 -7.17 -20.26
N TYR A 151 5.27 -7.93 -19.96
CA TYR A 151 5.74 -8.15 -18.59
C TYR A 151 6.29 -6.86 -17.96
N TYR A 152 7.02 -6.04 -18.72
CA TYR A 152 7.49 -4.75 -18.24
C TYR A 152 6.34 -3.80 -17.87
N ASP A 153 5.31 -3.71 -18.72
CA ASP A 153 4.12 -2.91 -18.46
C ASP A 153 3.38 -3.42 -17.21
N GLN A 154 3.17 -4.74 -17.07
CA GLN A 154 2.56 -5.34 -15.88
C GLN A 154 3.38 -5.11 -14.61
N TYR A 155 4.70 -5.21 -14.71
CA TYR A 155 5.61 -4.94 -13.59
C TYR A 155 5.48 -3.48 -13.13
N LYS A 156 5.49 -2.54 -14.07
CA LYS A 156 5.34 -1.12 -13.79
C LYS A 156 3.99 -0.79 -13.15
N GLU A 157 2.90 -1.37 -13.65
CA GLU A 157 1.57 -1.21 -13.03
C GLU A 157 1.52 -1.80 -11.61
N ARG A 158 2.14 -2.96 -11.37
CA ARG A 158 2.23 -3.56 -10.03
C ARG A 158 3.02 -2.66 -9.07
N GLN A 159 4.14 -2.09 -9.52
CA GLN A 159 4.92 -1.15 -8.71
C GLN A 159 4.12 0.10 -8.35
N LEU A 160 3.41 0.70 -9.31
CA LEU A 160 2.55 1.86 -9.06
C LEU A 160 1.45 1.54 -8.05
N ARG A 161 0.72 0.43 -8.23
CA ARG A 161 -0.32 -0.01 -7.27
C ARG A 161 0.24 -0.22 -5.87
N ASN A 162 1.44 -0.82 -5.75
CA ASN A 162 2.08 -1.00 -4.45
C ASN A 162 2.45 0.33 -3.79
N MET A 163 2.96 1.29 -4.56
CA MET A 163 3.26 2.65 -4.05
C MET A 163 1.99 3.37 -3.59
N GLU A 164 0.90 3.30 -4.36
CA GLU A 164 -0.40 3.87 -4.01
C GLU A 164 -0.94 3.28 -2.70
N MET A 165 -0.91 1.95 -2.56
CA MET A 165 -1.35 1.26 -1.34
C MET A 165 -0.50 1.64 -0.12
N GLN A 166 0.82 1.77 -0.28
CA GLN A 166 1.71 2.23 0.80
C GLN A 166 1.40 3.67 1.22
N ALA A 167 1.14 4.56 0.26
CA ALA A 167 0.76 5.94 0.53
C ALA A 167 -0.59 6.03 1.26
N GLU A 168 -1.57 5.22 0.85
CA GLU A 168 -2.87 5.12 1.53
C GLU A 168 -2.72 4.63 2.97
N LEU A 169 -1.95 3.55 3.19
CA LEU A 169 -1.65 3.06 4.53
C LEU A 169 -0.95 4.11 5.40
N ALA A 170 0.01 4.86 4.84
CA ALA A 170 0.67 5.94 5.55
C ALA A 170 -0.31 7.06 5.92
N SER A 171 -1.20 7.44 4.99
CA SER A 171 -2.26 8.43 5.24
C SER A 171 -3.20 7.98 6.36
N ILE A 172 -3.65 6.73 6.34
CA ILE A 172 -4.49 6.15 7.39
C ILE A 172 -3.76 6.17 8.73
N ARG A 173 -2.49 5.73 8.79
CA ARG A 173 -1.69 5.76 10.02
C ARG A 173 -1.52 7.18 10.57
N LEU A 174 -1.27 8.16 9.71
CA LEU A 174 -1.19 9.57 10.10
C LEU A 174 -2.55 10.09 10.60
N HIS A 175 -3.65 9.69 9.97
CA HIS A 175 -5.00 10.05 10.40
C HIS A 175 -5.33 9.47 11.77
N VAL A 176 -5.04 8.18 11.99
CA VAL A 176 -5.19 7.53 13.31
C VAL A 176 -4.36 8.24 14.37
N LEU A 177 -3.11 8.59 14.06
CA LEU A 177 -2.24 9.33 14.98
C LEU A 177 -2.82 10.72 15.32
N LYS A 178 -3.39 11.43 14.32
CA LYS A 178 -4.06 12.72 14.52
C LYS A 178 -5.33 12.59 15.36
N VAL A 179 -6.12 11.55 15.15
CA VAL A 179 -7.39 11.32 15.89
C VAL A 179 -7.12 10.91 17.33
N GLN A 180 -6.04 10.17 17.61
CA GLN A 180 -5.67 9.76 18.96
C GLN A 180 -5.03 10.88 19.81
N LEU A 181 -4.61 11.98 19.20
CA LEU A 181 -4.17 13.18 19.90
C LEU A 181 -5.38 14.09 20.14
N HIS A 182 -5.77 14.36 21.38
CA HIS A 182 -6.89 15.27 21.71
C HIS A 182 -6.60 16.69 21.18
N PRO A 183 -7.10 17.10 20.00
CA PRO A 183 -6.58 18.29 19.31
C PRO A 183 -6.93 19.55 20.09
N HIS A 184 -8.13 19.57 20.67
CA HIS A 184 -8.61 20.66 21.51
C HIS A 184 -7.75 20.85 22.77
N PHE A 185 -7.33 19.75 23.43
CA PHE A 185 -6.44 19.85 24.59
C PHE A 185 -5.08 20.44 24.20
N LEU A 186 -4.53 20.00 23.06
CA LEU A 186 -3.27 20.51 22.52
C LEU A 186 -3.34 22.01 22.21
N PHE A 187 -4.36 22.45 21.46
CA PHE A 187 -4.53 23.87 21.13
C PHE A 187 -4.70 24.73 22.38
N ASN A 188 -5.51 24.29 23.36
CA ASN A 188 -5.70 25.03 24.60
C ASN A 188 -4.41 25.12 25.42
N THR A 189 -3.63 24.04 25.46
CA THR A 189 -2.37 24.03 26.19
C THR A 189 -1.36 24.98 25.55
N LEU A 190 -1.25 24.97 24.21
CA LEU A 190 -0.37 25.89 23.48
C LEU A 190 -0.79 27.35 23.63
N HIS A 191 -2.10 27.63 23.62
CA HIS A 191 -2.62 28.97 23.85
C HIS A 191 -2.28 29.47 25.27
N ASN A 192 -2.46 28.63 26.29
CA ASN A 192 -2.08 28.97 27.67
C ASN A 192 -0.57 29.17 27.82
N ILE A 193 0.25 28.37 27.14
CA ILE A 193 1.70 28.61 27.10
C ILE A 193 1.97 29.99 26.49
N ASN A 194 1.33 30.33 25.38
CA ASN A 194 1.56 31.60 24.69
C ASN A 194 1.19 32.82 25.54
N SER A 195 0.11 32.77 26.33
CA SER A 195 -0.22 33.85 27.27
C SER A 195 0.79 33.98 28.41
N LEU A 196 1.37 32.86 28.86
CA LEU A 196 2.31 32.85 29.99
C LEU A 196 3.77 33.15 29.60
N ILE A 197 4.12 33.15 28.30
CA ILE A 197 5.52 33.34 27.85
C ILE A 197 6.12 34.66 28.38
N TYR A 198 5.32 35.74 28.44
CA TYR A 198 5.77 37.04 28.93
C TYR A 198 5.42 37.27 30.41
N GLU A 199 4.25 36.81 30.87
CA GLU A 199 3.75 37.08 32.22
C GLU A 199 4.38 36.17 33.29
N ALA A 200 4.63 34.90 32.95
CA ALA A 200 5.14 33.89 33.89
C ALA A 200 6.01 32.85 33.15
N PRO A 201 7.21 33.22 32.69
CA PRO A 201 8.04 32.39 31.81
C PRO A 201 8.42 31.03 32.41
N GLU A 202 8.60 30.95 33.73
CA GLU A 202 8.89 29.70 34.42
C GLU A 202 7.70 28.72 34.40
N ILE A 203 6.47 29.23 34.53
CA ILE A 203 5.24 28.43 34.43
C ILE A 203 5.06 27.96 32.98
N ALA A 204 5.29 28.84 32.00
CA ALA A 204 5.24 28.50 30.57
C ALA A 204 6.25 27.39 30.21
N ARG A 205 7.49 27.49 30.72
CA ARG A 205 8.54 26.47 30.53
C ARG A 205 8.15 25.13 31.16
N ARG A 206 7.59 25.15 32.37
CA ARG A 206 7.08 23.93 33.02
C ARG A 206 5.95 23.29 32.21
N LEU A 207 5.00 24.09 31.72
CA LEU A 207 3.91 23.62 30.87
C LEU A 207 4.42 22.99 29.57
N LEU A 208 5.40 23.61 28.92
CA LEU A 208 6.01 23.07 27.71
C LEU A 208 6.69 21.70 27.96
N ASN A 209 7.37 21.54 29.09
CA ASN A 209 7.95 20.25 29.49
C ASN A 209 6.89 19.19 29.80
N LEU A 210 5.80 19.55 30.49
CA LEU A 210 4.68 18.65 30.73
C LEU A 210 4.01 18.23 29.41
N LEU A 211 3.82 19.18 28.48
CA LEU A 211 3.25 18.91 27.17
C LEU A 211 4.15 17.99 26.35
N LYS A 212 5.47 18.20 26.36
CA LYS A 212 6.44 17.30 25.75
C LYS A 212 6.33 15.88 26.31
N ARG A 213 6.27 15.74 27.64
CA ARG A 213 6.12 14.42 28.31
C ARG A 213 4.79 13.76 27.94
N PHE A 214 3.70 14.53 27.93
CA PHE A 214 2.37 14.06 27.52
C PHE A 214 2.39 13.48 26.09
N LEU A 215 2.99 14.21 25.14
CA LEU A 215 3.12 13.75 23.74
C LEU A 215 4.00 12.50 23.61
N GLN A 216 5.14 12.46 24.31
CA GLN A 216 6.03 11.30 24.31
C GLN A 216 5.35 10.04 24.85
N ILE A 217 4.58 10.16 25.94
CA ILE A 217 3.84 9.03 26.52
C ILE A 217 2.71 8.61 25.58
N SER A 218 1.96 9.56 25.01
CA SER A 218 0.88 9.28 24.05
C SER A 218 1.38 8.44 22.88
N ILE A 219 2.47 8.86 22.22
CA ILE A 219 3.06 8.15 21.08
C ILE A 219 3.53 6.73 21.46
N LYS A 220 4.14 6.56 22.64
CA LYS A 220 4.61 5.24 23.12
C LYS A 220 3.46 4.26 23.36
N ARG A 221 2.23 4.73 23.52
CA ARG A 221 1.06 3.93 23.91
C ARG A 221 0.07 3.64 22.78
N VAL A 222 0.14 4.38 21.66
CA VAL A 222 -0.73 4.25 20.46
C VAL A 222 -1.00 2.78 20.05
N ASN A 223 -0.03 1.88 20.19
CA ASN A 223 -0.13 0.48 19.77
C ASN A 223 -0.27 -0.55 20.91
N LYS A 224 -0.41 -0.12 22.17
CA LYS A 224 -0.54 -1.04 23.31
C LYS A 224 -2.01 -1.22 23.69
N GLN A 225 -2.49 -2.47 23.67
CA GLN A 225 -3.87 -2.77 24.09
C GLN A 225 -4.03 -2.67 25.61
N LEU A 226 -3.12 -3.32 26.36
CA LEU A 226 -3.05 -3.33 27.82
C LEU A 226 -1.72 -2.72 28.30
N VAL A 227 -1.77 -2.00 29.41
CA VAL A 227 -0.61 -1.40 30.10
C VAL A 227 -0.79 -1.55 31.62
N PRO A 228 0.30 -1.53 32.42
CA PRO A 228 0.18 -1.47 33.87
C PRO A 228 -0.63 -0.25 34.32
N LEU A 229 -1.39 -0.36 35.41
CA LEU A 229 -2.15 0.75 35.99
C LEU A 229 -1.24 1.93 36.33
N MET A 230 -0.01 1.66 36.81
CA MET A 230 1.02 2.68 37.04
C MET A 230 1.24 3.57 35.82
N ASP A 231 1.31 2.96 34.63
CA ASP A 231 1.48 3.69 33.39
C ASP A 231 0.25 4.60 33.17
N GLU A 232 -0.99 4.10 33.27
CA GLU A 232 -2.20 4.92 33.14
C GLU A 232 -2.25 6.08 34.15
N LEU A 233 -1.85 5.84 35.40
CA LEU A 233 -1.77 6.86 36.44
C LEU A 233 -0.72 7.93 36.14
N GLU A 234 0.48 7.56 35.68
CA GLU A 234 1.54 8.51 35.29
C GLU A 234 1.06 9.44 34.16
N PHE A 235 0.39 8.86 33.17
CA PHE A 235 -0.08 9.59 32.01
C PHE A 235 -1.24 10.53 32.36
N THR A 236 -2.21 10.03 33.12
CA THR A 236 -3.33 10.81 33.66
C THR A 236 -2.83 11.93 34.59
N GLY A 237 -1.81 11.66 35.40
CA GLY A 237 -1.16 12.65 36.24
C GLY A 237 -0.49 13.76 35.44
N THR A 238 0.12 13.43 34.29
CA THR A 238 0.71 14.44 33.39
C THR A 238 -0.38 15.36 32.80
N TYR A 239 -1.51 14.79 32.36
CA TYR A 239 -2.67 15.56 31.90
C TYR A 239 -3.21 16.49 33.00
N LEU A 240 -3.42 15.95 34.20
CA LEU A 240 -3.93 16.70 35.35
C LEU A 240 -2.99 17.82 35.78
N ALA A 241 -1.67 17.60 35.72
CA ALA A 241 -0.68 18.62 36.02
C ALA A 241 -0.76 19.81 35.04
N ILE A 242 -1.07 19.55 33.76
CA ILE A 242 -1.31 20.59 32.75
C ILE A 242 -2.59 21.36 33.10
N GLU A 243 -3.72 20.66 33.29
CA GLU A 243 -5.00 21.31 33.62
C GLU A 243 -4.95 22.08 34.94
N LYS A 244 -4.19 21.62 35.94
CA LYS A 244 -4.04 22.33 37.22
C LYS A 244 -3.38 23.71 37.07
N THR A 245 -2.56 23.94 36.05
CA THR A 245 -2.03 25.29 35.79
C THR A 245 -3.11 26.27 35.33
N ARG A 246 -4.18 25.79 34.68
CA ARG A 246 -5.31 26.59 34.21
C ARG A 246 -6.32 26.84 35.31
N PHE A 247 -6.57 25.84 36.15
CA PHE A 247 -7.54 25.92 37.24
C PHE A 247 -6.93 26.35 38.58
N SER A 248 -5.62 26.51 38.66
CA SER A 248 -4.86 26.91 39.85
C SER A 248 -5.29 26.10 41.09
N ASP A 249 -5.57 26.77 42.21
CA ASP A 249 -5.96 26.14 43.47
C ASP A 249 -7.41 25.62 43.48
N ARG A 250 -8.17 25.81 42.39
CA ARG A 250 -9.57 25.35 42.31
C ARG A 250 -9.70 23.87 41.98
N LEU A 251 -8.63 23.17 41.60
CA LEU A 251 -8.67 21.74 41.30
C LEU A 251 -7.91 20.94 42.37
N THR A 252 -8.67 20.20 43.18
CA THR A 252 -8.17 19.24 44.17
C THR A 252 -8.22 17.84 43.58
N ILE A 253 -7.09 17.12 43.63
CA ILE A 253 -6.96 15.77 43.09
C ILE A 253 -6.59 14.85 44.26
N ASN A 254 -7.45 13.88 44.54
CA ASN A 254 -7.23 12.87 45.57
C ASN A 254 -7.06 11.50 44.90
N THR A 255 -5.93 10.84 45.17
CA THR A 255 -5.64 9.50 44.64
C THR A 255 -5.50 8.52 45.79
N ASP A 256 -6.34 7.49 45.80
CA ASP A 256 -6.31 6.39 46.78
C ASP A 256 -6.07 5.07 46.02
N ILE A 257 -4.80 4.73 45.83
CA ILE A 257 -4.37 3.60 44.99
C ILE A 257 -3.74 2.54 45.89
N GLU A 258 -4.36 1.37 45.97
CA GLU A 258 -3.80 0.23 46.69
C GLU A 258 -2.55 -0.30 45.98
N GLU A 259 -1.47 -0.55 46.72
CA GLU A 259 -0.14 -0.87 46.18
C GLU A 259 -0.17 -2.12 45.27
N ASP A 260 -0.96 -3.12 45.65
CA ASP A 260 -1.14 -4.37 44.90
C ASP A 260 -1.77 -4.16 43.51
N THR A 261 -2.41 -3.02 43.27
CA THR A 261 -3.09 -2.72 42.01
C THR A 261 -2.20 -2.04 40.97
N ILE A 262 -1.05 -1.50 41.37
CA ILE A 262 -0.15 -0.69 40.53
C ILE A 262 0.28 -1.43 39.26
N ASN A 263 0.50 -2.75 39.36
CA ASN A 263 0.94 -3.60 38.26
C ASN A 263 -0.18 -4.33 37.51
N ALA A 264 -1.45 -4.07 37.87
CA ALA A 264 -2.59 -4.63 37.17
C ALA A 264 -2.64 -4.13 35.72
N LEU A 265 -2.92 -5.04 34.78
CA LEU A 265 -3.08 -4.71 33.38
C LEU A 265 -4.45 -4.11 33.12
N VAL A 266 -4.47 -2.89 32.62
CA VAL A 266 -5.66 -2.13 32.25
C VAL A 266 -5.60 -1.74 30.77
N PRO A 267 -6.73 -1.52 30.09
CA PRO A 267 -6.73 -0.95 28.76
C PRO A 267 -5.94 0.36 28.72
N SER A 268 -5.08 0.54 27.72
CA SER A 268 -4.40 1.82 27.53
C SER A 268 -5.42 2.94 27.25
N PHE A 269 -5.22 4.14 27.80
CA PHE A 269 -6.18 5.25 27.70
C PHE A 269 -7.54 4.95 28.39
N LEU A 270 -7.52 4.23 29.51
CA LEU A 270 -8.72 3.97 30.32
C LEU A 270 -9.07 5.17 31.22
N LEU A 271 -8.08 5.66 31.98
CA LEU A 271 -8.32 6.71 32.99
C LEU A 271 -8.42 8.11 32.38
N GLN A 272 -7.66 8.37 31.32
CA GLN A 272 -7.58 9.71 30.73
C GLN A 272 -8.96 10.24 30.29
N PRO A 273 -9.81 9.52 29.52
CA PRO A 273 -11.08 10.07 29.08
C PRO A 273 -12.06 10.28 30.24
N LEU A 274 -11.99 9.45 31.29
CA LEU A 274 -12.80 9.61 32.50
C LEU A 274 -12.44 10.89 33.25
N VAL A 275 -11.14 11.12 33.44
CA VAL A 275 -10.61 12.31 34.10
C VAL A 275 -10.84 13.56 33.25
N GLU A 276 -10.68 13.47 31.94
CA GLU A 276 -11.00 14.57 31.01
C GLU A 276 -12.47 14.95 31.11
N ASN A 277 -13.37 13.97 31.14
CA ASN A 277 -14.80 14.20 31.34
C ASN A 277 -15.09 14.88 32.68
N ALA A 278 -14.49 14.39 33.77
CA ALA A 278 -14.64 14.98 35.09
C ALA A 278 -14.15 16.45 35.14
N VAL A 279 -12.97 16.75 34.57
CA VAL A 279 -12.43 18.12 34.56
C VAL A 279 -13.24 19.04 33.64
N LYS A 280 -13.52 18.63 32.40
CA LYS A 280 -14.20 19.48 31.41
C LYS A 280 -15.68 19.63 31.69
N HIS A 281 -16.40 18.55 31.99
CA HIS A 281 -17.86 18.60 32.14
C HIS A 281 -18.31 18.73 33.58
N GLY A 282 -17.53 18.23 34.54
CA GLY A 282 -17.80 18.37 35.96
C GLY A 282 -17.32 19.70 36.51
N ILE A 283 -16.00 19.86 36.56
CA ILE A 283 -15.32 20.90 37.35
C ILE A 283 -15.36 22.27 36.66
N SER A 284 -15.11 22.33 35.35
CA SER A 284 -15.03 23.61 34.64
C SER A 284 -16.35 24.40 34.59
N LYS A 285 -17.49 23.73 34.84
CA LYS A 285 -18.84 24.33 34.81
C LYS A 285 -19.30 24.89 36.16
N LYS A 286 -18.55 24.67 37.24
CA LYS A 286 -18.88 25.18 38.58
C LYS A 286 -17.95 26.33 38.98
N MET A 287 -18.51 27.27 39.76
CA MET A 287 -17.75 28.35 40.41
C MET A 287 -17.00 27.86 41.67
N GLN A 288 -17.41 26.75 42.25
CA GLN A 288 -16.82 26.14 43.45
C GLN A 288 -15.55 25.34 43.12
N PRO A 289 -14.65 25.09 44.10
CA PRO A 289 -13.51 24.20 43.91
C PRO A 289 -13.95 22.82 43.42
N GLY A 290 -13.31 22.34 42.36
CA GLY A 290 -13.50 21.01 41.82
C GLY A 290 -12.69 19.98 42.59
N ILE A 291 -13.34 18.86 42.91
CA ILE A 291 -12.70 17.71 43.54
C ILE A 291 -12.77 16.55 42.56
N LEU A 292 -11.62 15.97 42.26
CA LEU A 292 -11.48 14.73 41.50
C LEU A 292 -10.90 13.67 42.44
N ARG A 293 -11.55 12.51 42.54
CA ARG A 293 -11.05 11.36 43.27
C ARG A 293 -10.82 10.18 42.33
N ILE A 294 -9.63 9.59 42.37
CA ILE A 294 -9.29 8.36 41.64
C ILE A 294 -8.99 7.30 42.69
N THR A 295 -9.68 6.16 42.61
CA THR A 295 -9.43 5.03 43.52
C THR A 295 -9.14 3.74 42.76
N SER A 296 -8.31 2.90 43.36
CA SER A 296 -7.99 1.56 42.85
C SER A 296 -7.88 0.59 44.01
N LYS A 297 -8.68 -0.47 43.96
CA LYS A 297 -8.72 -1.51 45.00
C LYS A 297 -8.78 -2.90 44.37
N LYS A 298 -8.13 -3.86 45.00
CA LYS A 298 -8.25 -5.28 44.64
C LYS A 298 -9.33 -5.93 45.52
N SER A 299 -10.27 -6.61 44.89
CA SER A 299 -11.31 -7.37 45.60
C SER A 299 -11.37 -8.79 45.02
N GLY A 300 -10.73 -9.73 45.71
CA GLY A 300 -10.53 -11.10 45.21
C GLY A 300 -9.75 -11.11 43.89
N GLU A 301 -10.36 -11.69 42.86
CA GLU A 301 -9.79 -11.81 41.51
C GLU A 301 -10.07 -10.59 40.61
N TYR A 302 -10.61 -9.49 41.17
CA TYR A 302 -10.98 -8.32 40.39
C TYR A 302 -10.25 -7.06 40.84
N LEU A 303 -9.94 -6.22 39.85
CA LEU A 303 -9.54 -4.83 40.04
C LEU A 303 -10.78 -3.94 39.97
N ASN A 304 -11.03 -3.18 41.02
CA ASN A 304 -12.06 -2.15 41.08
C ASN A 304 -11.39 -0.78 40.96
N LEU A 305 -11.71 -0.06 39.90
CA LEU A 305 -11.28 1.31 39.65
C LEU A 305 -12.47 2.24 39.74
N SER A 306 -12.29 3.42 40.33
CA SER A 306 -13.29 4.47 40.18
C SER A 306 -12.69 5.86 40.00
N VAL A 307 -13.41 6.68 39.24
CA VAL A 307 -13.14 8.10 39.04
C VAL A 307 -14.39 8.86 39.42
N GLU A 308 -14.26 9.78 40.37
CA GLU A 308 -15.38 10.53 40.94
C GLU A 308 -15.12 12.03 40.92
N ASP A 309 -16.18 12.81 40.65
CA ASP A 309 -16.13 14.27 40.69
C ASP A 309 -17.29 14.90 41.47
N ASN A 310 -17.15 16.18 41.84
CA ASN A 310 -18.17 16.98 42.51
C ASN A 310 -18.96 17.91 41.57
N GLY A 311 -19.00 17.60 40.27
CA GLY A 311 -19.71 18.34 39.22
C GLY A 311 -21.24 18.25 39.31
N PRO A 312 -21.97 18.58 38.23
CA PRO A 312 -23.44 18.57 38.22
C PRO A 312 -24.07 17.17 38.12
N GLY A 313 -23.27 16.10 37.93
CA GLY A 313 -23.73 14.72 37.84
C GLY A 313 -24.41 14.37 36.49
N ILE A 314 -25.16 13.25 36.48
CA ILE A 314 -25.73 12.60 35.28
C ILE A 314 -26.86 13.45 34.62
N ASN A 315 -27.54 14.31 35.38
CA ASN A 315 -28.73 15.03 34.92
C ASN A 315 -28.44 16.30 34.10
N GLY A 316 -27.17 16.65 33.86
CA GLY A 316 -26.81 17.74 32.97
C GLY A 316 -26.88 17.30 31.51
N THR A 317 -27.96 17.66 30.82
CA THR A 317 -28.11 17.48 29.36
C THR A 317 -26.84 17.94 28.63
N SER A 318 -26.00 17.00 28.23
CA SER A 318 -24.84 17.27 27.41
C SER A 318 -24.81 16.26 26.27
N ASN A 319 -25.30 16.69 25.11
CA ASN A 319 -25.38 15.97 23.84
C ASN A 319 -24.00 15.56 23.26
N GLY A 320 -22.97 15.38 24.10
CA GLY A 320 -21.59 15.07 23.69
C GLY A 320 -20.79 14.19 24.66
N SER A 321 -21.27 13.88 25.87
CA SER A 321 -20.51 13.07 26.86
C SER A 321 -20.61 11.55 26.63
N GLY A 322 -21.60 11.10 25.86
CA GLY A 322 -21.90 9.67 25.68
C GLY A 322 -20.84 8.91 24.88
N ILE A 323 -20.22 9.54 23.88
CA ILE A 323 -19.32 8.84 22.93
C ILE A 323 -18.04 8.35 23.63
N GLY A 324 -17.44 9.17 24.50
CA GLY A 324 -16.20 8.80 25.20
C GLY A 324 -16.39 7.67 26.21
N LEU A 325 -17.47 7.71 27.00
CA LEU A 325 -17.80 6.68 27.99
C LEU A 325 -18.27 5.38 27.31
N GLU A 326 -19.04 5.50 26.23
CA GLU A 326 -19.49 4.33 25.46
C GLU A 326 -18.33 3.62 24.75
N ASN A 327 -17.36 4.38 24.21
CA ASN A 327 -16.14 3.79 23.65
C ASN A 327 -15.33 3.01 24.70
N ILE A 328 -15.27 3.52 25.95
CA ILE A 328 -14.63 2.78 27.05
C ILE A 328 -15.39 1.50 27.35
N ARG A 329 -16.72 1.56 27.48
CA ARG A 329 -17.57 0.39 27.73
C ARG A 329 -17.40 -0.68 26.65
N GLN A 330 -17.46 -0.28 25.38
CA GLN A 330 -17.26 -1.21 24.26
C GLN A 330 -15.87 -1.85 24.27
N ARG A 331 -14.84 -1.06 24.58
CA ARG A 331 -13.47 -1.56 24.67
C ARG A 331 -13.26 -2.53 25.83
N LEU A 332 -13.90 -2.29 26.97
CA LEU A 332 -13.88 -3.23 28.10
C LEU A 332 -14.53 -4.56 27.72
N ASN A 333 -15.69 -4.53 27.05
CA ASN A 333 -16.38 -5.72 26.56
C ASN A 333 -15.59 -6.52 25.51
N GLN A 334 -14.72 -5.86 24.74
CA GLN A 334 -13.84 -6.53 23.77
C GLN A 334 -12.62 -7.20 24.43
N LEU A 335 -12.13 -6.63 25.53
CA LEU A 335 -10.88 -7.09 26.18
C LEU A 335 -11.12 -8.06 27.34
N PHE A 336 -12.29 -8.01 27.98
CA PHE A 336 -12.58 -8.79 29.17
C PHE A 336 -13.98 -9.40 29.09
N THR A 337 -14.07 -10.72 29.20
CA THR A 337 -15.34 -11.45 29.23
C THR A 337 -16.17 -11.13 30.49
N GLU A 338 -15.50 -10.93 31.62
CA GLU A 338 -16.14 -10.58 32.90
C GLU A 338 -15.73 -9.17 33.33
N ASN A 339 -16.53 -8.18 32.97
CA ASN A 339 -16.31 -6.79 33.36
C ASN A 339 -17.62 -6.11 33.76
N SER A 340 -17.52 -5.00 34.50
CA SER A 340 -18.64 -4.09 34.75
C SER A 340 -18.20 -2.64 34.59
N PHE A 341 -19.12 -1.81 34.09
CA PHE A 341 -18.93 -0.37 33.92
C PHE A 341 -20.21 0.35 34.34
N GLU A 342 -20.17 1.03 35.48
CA GLU A 342 -21.34 1.66 36.10
C GLU A 342 -21.15 3.17 36.24
N LEU A 343 -22.26 3.90 36.03
CA LEU A 343 -22.33 5.34 36.24
C LEU A 343 -23.24 5.59 37.44
N LEU A 344 -22.64 6.05 38.53
CA LEU A 344 -23.29 6.27 39.81
C LEU A 344 -23.27 7.75 40.16
N ARG A 345 -24.13 8.16 41.08
CA ARG A 345 -24.01 9.49 41.70
C ARG A 345 -22.86 9.44 42.71
N SER A 346 -21.88 10.33 42.59
CA SER A 346 -20.78 10.40 43.54
C SER A 346 -21.26 10.95 44.89
N GLU A 347 -20.65 10.47 45.96
CA GLU A 347 -20.78 11.03 47.31
C GLU A 347 -20.31 12.49 47.39
N LEU A 348 -19.43 12.90 46.46
CA LEU A 348 -19.00 14.29 46.29
C LEU A 348 -20.08 15.18 45.67
N GLY A 349 -21.19 14.60 45.23
CA GLY A 349 -22.34 15.28 44.64
C GLY A 349 -22.37 15.27 43.11
N GLY A 350 -21.31 14.82 42.43
CA GLY A 350 -21.22 14.74 40.97
C GLY A 350 -21.37 13.32 40.42
N LEU A 351 -20.52 12.95 39.45
CA LEU A 351 -20.54 11.64 38.80
C LEU A 351 -19.45 10.73 39.39
N LYS A 352 -19.79 9.45 39.60
CA LYS A 352 -18.85 8.36 39.87
C LYS A 352 -18.90 7.37 38.71
N VAL A 353 -17.76 7.11 38.09
CA VAL A 353 -17.60 6.00 37.15
C VAL A 353 -16.89 4.87 37.88
N GLU A 354 -17.52 3.70 37.95
CA GLU A 354 -16.96 2.51 38.58
C GLU A 354 -16.73 1.42 37.55
N ILE A 355 -15.54 0.85 37.57
CA ILE A 355 -15.07 -0.14 36.60
C ILE A 355 -14.54 -1.34 37.36
N ARG A 356 -15.06 -2.51 37.05
CA ARG A 356 -14.55 -3.79 37.55
C ARG A 356 -14.03 -4.62 36.38
N ILE A 357 -12.78 -5.05 36.46
CA ILE A 357 -12.16 -5.94 35.48
C ILE A 357 -11.39 -7.06 36.19
N PRO A 358 -11.09 -8.18 35.52
CA PRO A 358 -10.26 -9.22 36.10
C PRO A 358 -8.86 -8.69 36.44
N PHE A 359 -8.36 -9.04 37.61
CA PHE A 359 -7.02 -8.67 38.04
C PHE A 359 -5.99 -9.56 37.33
N THR A 360 -5.16 -8.97 36.49
CA THR A 360 -4.09 -9.71 35.80
C THR A 360 -2.82 -8.87 35.80
N THR A 361 -1.67 -9.50 36.02
CA THR A 361 -0.37 -8.83 35.93
C THR A 361 0.45 -9.36 34.75
N LYS A 362 1.43 -8.57 34.27
CA LYS A 362 2.31 -8.97 33.17
C LYS A 362 2.99 -10.33 33.38
N LYS A 363 3.26 -10.70 34.64
CA LYS A 363 3.87 -11.96 35.05
C LYS A 363 2.94 -13.17 34.84
N GLN A 364 1.62 -13.00 34.98
CA GLN A 364 0.62 -14.06 34.76
C GLN A 364 0.31 -14.31 33.28
N THR A 365 0.25 -13.25 32.45
CA THR A 365 0.04 -13.38 31.00
C THR A 365 1.18 -14.08 30.25
N ALA A 366 2.41 -14.04 30.76
CA ALA A 366 3.54 -14.74 30.16
C ALA A 366 3.50 -16.27 30.40
N VAL A 367 2.85 -16.71 31.48
CA VAL A 367 2.72 -18.15 31.82
C VAL A 367 1.59 -18.80 31.01
N ALA A 368 0.52 -18.07 30.71
CA ALA A 368 -0.62 -18.59 29.93
C ALA A 368 -0.33 -18.80 28.42
N ASN A 369 0.67 -18.12 27.86
CA ASN A 369 1.05 -18.26 26.44
C ASN A 369 2.14 -19.32 26.19
N HIS A 370 2.61 -20.01 27.23
CA HIS A 370 3.64 -21.06 27.16
C HIS A 370 3.21 -22.38 27.83
N GLY A 371 1.90 -22.56 28.06
CA GLY A 371 1.30 -23.78 28.61
C GLY A 371 0.56 -24.60 27.57
#